data_AF-A0A7D9K5J8-F1
#
_entry.id   AF-A0A7D9K5J8-F1
#
_cell.length_a   1.000
_cell.length_b   1.000
_cell.length_c   1.000
_cell.angle_alpha   90.00
_cell.angle_beta   90.00
_cell.angle_gamma   90.00
#
_symmetry.space_group_name_H-M   'P 1'
#
loop_
_entity.id
_entity.type
_entity.pdbx_description
1 polymer ?
#
loop_
_entity_poly.entity_id
_entity_poly.type
_entity_poly.pdbx_seq_one_letter_code
_entity_poly.pdbx_strand_id
1 'polypeptide(L)'
;MCAFFRIKNNDNLCLARAIVVAKAKVDLDSEHDYISDCRRPLQRHRAQELHEKAGVPEGQCGLNEVKAFQTYLTDYQLNIVSKEHQSTLIYSSPDAEKRIYLYSHDNHYDIITSMPGFIARKKYCHACKKGYDKIEDHLCGDTCKLCYTQNCPIENW
;
A
#
# COMPACT_ATOMS: atom_id res chain seq x y z
N MET A 1 5.41 9.03 14.31
CA MET A 1 4.20 8.53 13.60
C MET A 1 4.29 7.01 13.59
N CYS A 2 3.23 6.29 13.96
CA CYS A 2 3.23 4.81 13.93
C CYS A 2 3.34 4.34 12.47
N ALA A 3 4.26 3.43 12.18
CA ALA A 3 4.58 2.98 10.81
C ALA A 3 3.57 1.97 10.24
N PHE A 4 2.74 1.39 11.10
CA PHE A 4 1.67 0.47 10.73
C PHE A 4 0.37 0.82 11.45
N PHE A 5 -0.77 0.53 10.81
CA PHE A 5 -2.10 0.58 11.39
C PHE A 5 -2.64 -0.84 11.45
N ARG A 6 -2.97 -1.29 12.66
CA ARG A 6 -3.42 -2.67 12.89
C ARG A 6 -4.92 -2.82 12.65
N ILE A 7 -5.29 -3.75 11.78
CA ILE A 7 -6.68 -4.15 11.59
C ILE A 7 -7.09 -5.06 12.74
N LYS A 8 -8.19 -4.70 13.40
CA LYS A 8 -8.80 -5.53 14.44
C LYS A 8 -10.09 -6.09 13.89
N ASN A 9 -10.13 -7.40 13.70
CA ASN A 9 -11.30 -8.10 13.19
C ASN A 9 -11.34 -9.54 13.74
N ASN A 10 -12.54 -10.13 13.77
CA ASN A 10 -12.79 -11.52 14.18
C ASN A 10 -13.36 -12.36 13.01
N ASP A 11 -13.28 -11.83 11.79
CA ASP A 11 -13.68 -12.49 10.55
C ASP A 11 -12.46 -12.75 9.67
N ASN A 12 -12.66 -13.38 8.51
CA ASN A 12 -11.57 -13.68 7.58
C ASN A 12 -11.33 -12.57 6.54
N LEU A 13 -11.88 -11.37 6.75
CA LEU A 13 -11.89 -10.28 5.76
C LEU A 13 -10.75 -9.26 5.97
N CYS A 14 -9.67 -9.63 6.67
CA CYS A 14 -8.61 -8.69 7.07
C CYS A 14 -7.97 -7.97 5.87
N LEU A 15 -7.75 -8.67 4.74
CA LEU A 15 -7.22 -8.05 3.51
C LEU A 15 -8.16 -6.95 2.99
N ALA A 16 -9.43 -7.27 2.77
CA ALA A 16 -10.41 -6.33 2.26
C ALA A 16 -10.62 -5.15 3.23
N ARG A 17 -10.66 -5.40 4.54
CA ARG A 17 -10.72 -4.35 5.58
C ARG A 17 -9.50 -3.43 5.53
N ALA A 18 -8.29 -3.99 5.38
CA ALA A 18 -7.06 -3.21 5.26
C ALA A 18 -7.07 -2.33 4.01
N ILE A 19 -7.49 -2.88 2.87
CA ILE A 19 -7.64 -2.13 1.60
C ILE A 19 -8.65 -0.98 1.78
N VAL A 20 -9.80 -1.24 2.37
CA VAL A 20 -10.86 -0.23 2.58
C VAL A 20 -10.37 0.95 3.42
N VAL A 21 -9.71 0.69 4.54
CA VAL A 21 -9.17 1.74 5.41
C VAL A 21 -8.04 2.49 4.71
N ALA A 22 -7.12 1.78 4.06
CA ALA A 22 -6.01 2.41 3.34
C ALA A 22 -6.50 3.28 2.17
N LYS A 23 -7.50 2.80 1.42
CA LYS A 23 -8.15 3.54 0.34
C LYS A 23 -8.82 4.80 0.86
N ALA A 24 -9.61 4.71 1.92
CA ALA A 24 -10.24 5.88 2.54
C ALA A 24 -9.19 6.94 2.96
N LYS A 25 -8.03 6.50 3.46
CA LYS A 25 -6.93 7.41 3.82
C LYS A 25 -6.32 8.09 2.60
N VAL A 26 -6.06 7.33 1.54
CA VAL A 26 -5.45 7.83 0.30
C VAL A 26 -6.40 8.80 -0.43
N ASP A 27 -7.70 8.53 -0.36
CA ASP A 27 -8.73 9.37 -0.98
C ASP A 27 -9.11 10.61 -0.15
N LEU A 28 -8.54 10.77 1.05
CA LEU A 28 -8.93 11.81 2.01
C LEU A 28 -10.43 11.78 2.32
N ASP A 29 -11.00 10.57 2.41
CA ASP A 29 -12.42 10.33 2.71
C ASP A 29 -12.77 10.95 4.07
N SER A 30 -13.82 11.78 4.10
CA SER A 30 -14.29 12.44 5.32
C SER A 30 -14.80 11.45 6.37
N GLU A 31 -15.16 10.22 5.95
CA GLU A 31 -15.56 9.13 6.82
C GLU A 31 -14.39 8.23 7.25
N HIS A 32 -13.14 8.57 6.93
CA HIS A 32 -11.97 7.74 7.25
C HIS A 32 -11.92 7.31 8.72
N ASP A 33 -12.25 8.19 9.66
CA ASP A 33 -12.25 7.87 11.09
C ASP A 33 -13.35 6.87 11.46
N TYR A 34 -14.51 6.95 10.81
CA TYR A 34 -15.60 5.99 10.98
C TYR A 34 -15.27 4.62 10.38
N ILE A 35 -14.58 4.61 9.23
CA ILE A 35 -14.14 3.40 8.54
C ILE A 35 -12.99 2.72 9.29
N SER A 36 -12.13 3.50 9.95
CA SER A 36 -10.99 2.99 10.73
C SER A 36 -11.41 2.42 12.08
N ASP A 37 -12.58 2.79 12.60
CA ASP A 37 -13.09 2.30 13.88
C ASP A 37 -13.67 0.89 13.74
N CYS A 38 -12.90 -0.12 14.18
CA CYS A 38 -13.29 -1.53 14.12
C CYS A 38 -14.55 -1.87 14.92
N ARG A 39 -14.99 -1.01 15.85
CA ARG A 39 -16.23 -1.20 16.62
C ARG A 39 -17.47 -0.89 15.79
N ARG A 40 -17.29 -0.21 14.65
CA ARG A 40 -18.37 0.16 13.74
C ARG A 40 -18.51 -0.87 12.62
N PRO A 41 -19.76 -1.15 12.17
CA PRO A 41 -19.99 -2.11 11.10
C PRO A 41 -19.52 -1.60 9.73
N LEU A 42 -19.31 -0.30 9.56
CA LEU A 42 -18.99 0.33 8.26
C LEU A 42 -17.75 -0.27 7.60
N GLN A 43 -16.68 -0.53 8.37
CA GLN A 43 -15.48 -1.19 7.85
C GLN A 43 -15.79 -2.58 7.28
N ARG A 44 -16.64 -3.35 7.98
CA ARG A 44 -17.06 -4.68 7.56
C ARG A 44 -17.88 -4.62 6.28
N HIS A 45 -18.90 -3.77 6.26
CA HIS A 45 -19.81 -3.65 5.11
C HIS A 45 -19.05 -3.23 3.85
N ARG A 46 -18.18 -2.21 3.95
CA ARG A 46 -17.35 -1.80 2.81
C ARG A 46 -16.37 -2.89 2.36
N ALA A 47 -15.88 -3.73 3.27
CA ALA A 47 -15.05 -4.88 2.91
C ALA A 47 -15.84 -5.97 2.16
N GLN A 48 -17.07 -6.26 2.59
CA GLN A 48 -17.96 -7.20 1.91
C GLN A 48 -18.38 -6.68 0.52
N GLU A 49 -18.72 -5.40 0.42
CA GLU A 49 -18.97 -4.75 -0.88
C GLU A 49 -17.76 -4.83 -1.81
N LEU A 50 -16.55 -4.69 -1.28
CA LEU A 50 -15.33 -4.81 -2.06
C LEU A 50 -15.16 -6.25 -2.61
N HIS A 51 -15.44 -7.27 -1.79
CA HIS A 51 -15.47 -8.67 -2.22
C HIS A 51 -16.48 -8.89 -3.36
N GLU A 52 -17.72 -8.42 -3.17
CA GLU A 52 -18.78 -8.55 -4.16
C GLU A 52 -18.42 -7.86 -5.48
N LYS A 53 -17.99 -6.59 -5.44
CA LYS A 53 -17.68 -5.79 -6.63
C LYS A 53 -16.44 -6.29 -7.37
N ALA A 54 -15.46 -6.85 -6.66
CA ALA A 54 -14.27 -7.43 -7.26
C ALA A 54 -14.46 -8.89 -7.70
N GLY A 55 -15.62 -9.51 -7.44
CA GLY A 55 -15.87 -10.92 -7.74
C GLY A 55 -14.98 -11.88 -6.94
N VAL A 56 -14.52 -11.46 -5.75
CA VAL A 56 -13.66 -12.25 -4.87
C VAL A 56 -14.52 -12.88 -3.77
N PRO A 57 -14.57 -14.22 -3.64
CA PRO A 57 -15.33 -14.86 -2.56
C PRO A 57 -14.90 -14.36 -1.18
N GLU A 58 -15.86 -14.14 -0.28
CA GLU A 58 -15.55 -13.82 1.12
C GLU A 58 -14.80 -14.99 1.76
N GLY A 59 -13.69 -14.68 2.44
CA GLY A 59 -12.87 -15.71 3.08
C GLY A 59 -11.43 -15.25 3.30
N GLN A 60 -10.61 -16.20 3.78
CA GLN A 60 -9.20 -15.95 3.98
C GLN A 60 -8.54 -15.67 2.63
N CYS A 61 -7.85 -14.53 2.53
CA CYS A 61 -7.26 -14.06 1.29
C CYS A 61 -5.75 -14.22 1.29
N GLY A 62 -5.21 -14.63 0.14
CA GLY A 62 -3.79 -14.65 -0.18
C GLY A 62 -3.45 -13.76 -1.38
N LEU A 63 -2.31 -14.04 -2.03
CA LEU A 63 -1.85 -13.25 -3.18
C LEU A 63 -2.76 -13.36 -4.41
N ASN A 64 -3.54 -14.44 -4.56
CA ASN A 64 -4.47 -14.58 -5.67
C ASN A 64 -5.61 -13.58 -5.53
N GLU A 65 -6.17 -13.45 -4.33
CA GLU A 65 -7.21 -12.47 -4.01
C GLU A 65 -6.66 -11.04 -4.10
N VAL A 66 -5.40 -10.79 -3.68
CA VAL A 66 -4.74 -9.49 -3.89
C VAL A 66 -4.72 -9.12 -5.37
N LYS A 67 -4.37 -10.05 -6.27
CA LYS A 67 -4.37 -9.81 -7.72
C LYS A 67 -5.78 -9.54 -8.23
N ALA A 68 -6.78 -10.29 -7.78
CA ALA A 68 -8.17 -10.07 -8.16
C ALA A 68 -8.67 -8.68 -7.70
N PHE A 69 -8.41 -8.30 -6.45
CA PHE A 69 -8.72 -6.94 -5.97
C PHE A 69 -8.00 -5.86 -6.78
N GLN A 70 -6.75 -6.09 -7.18
CA GLN A 70 -6.02 -5.16 -8.04
C GLN A 70 -6.70 -4.96 -9.41
N THR A 71 -7.28 -6.01 -10.00
CA THR A 71 -7.99 -5.85 -11.29
C THR A 71 -9.21 -4.95 -11.19
N TYR A 72 -9.85 -4.92 -10.02
CA TYR A 72 -10.95 -4.02 -9.72
C TYR A 72 -10.49 -2.60 -9.35
N LEU A 73 -9.37 -2.48 -8.61
CA LEU A 73 -8.83 -1.22 -8.12
C LEU A 73 -7.82 -0.60 -9.11
N THR A 74 -8.28 -0.28 -10.32
CA THR A 74 -7.42 0.17 -11.43
C THR A 74 -6.63 1.44 -11.13
N ASP A 75 -7.17 2.33 -10.29
CA ASP A 75 -6.52 3.62 -9.96
C ASP A 75 -5.51 3.49 -8.81
N TYR A 76 -5.35 2.29 -8.23
CA TYR A 76 -4.51 2.04 -7.06
C TYR A 76 -3.37 1.09 -7.39
N GLN A 77 -2.23 1.31 -6.75
CA GLN A 77 -1.14 0.37 -6.71
C GLN A 77 -1.15 -0.37 -5.36
N LEU A 78 -1.58 -1.63 -5.36
CA LEU A 78 -1.41 -2.52 -4.22
C LEU A 78 0.04 -3.00 -4.11
N ASN A 79 0.61 -2.83 -2.93
CA ASN A 79 1.97 -3.25 -2.57
C ASN A 79 1.90 -4.13 -1.32
N ILE A 80 2.39 -5.36 -1.40
CA ILE A 80 2.37 -6.31 -0.27
C ILE A 80 3.79 -6.55 0.22
N VAL A 81 4.02 -6.24 1.48
CA VAL A 81 5.23 -6.61 2.22
C VAL A 81 4.90 -7.82 3.08
N SER A 82 5.79 -8.81 3.20
CA SER A 82 5.51 -10.03 3.97
C SER A 82 6.54 -10.32 5.05
N LYS A 83 6.07 -10.63 6.27
CA LYS A 83 6.89 -11.11 7.38
C LYS A 83 7.61 -12.42 7.05
N GLU A 84 6.91 -13.34 6.38
CA GLU A 84 7.43 -14.65 5.98
C GLU A 84 8.59 -14.52 4.99
N HIS A 85 8.62 -13.41 4.25
CA HIS A 85 9.69 -13.06 3.32
C HIS A 85 10.58 -11.94 3.87
N GLN A 86 10.94 -11.98 5.16
CA GLN A 86 11.88 -11.05 5.78
C GLN A 86 11.48 -9.56 5.63
N SER A 87 10.18 -9.28 5.70
CA SER A 87 9.61 -7.93 5.52
C SER A 87 10.00 -7.28 4.18
N THR A 88 10.16 -8.11 3.13
CA THR A 88 10.38 -7.65 1.75
C THR A 88 9.07 -7.46 1.00
N LEU A 89 9.11 -6.62 -0.05
CA LEU A 89 7.99 -6.41 -0.97
C LEU A 89 7.86 -7.64 -1.88
N ILE A 90 6.80 -8.42 -1.70
CA ILE A 90 6.54 -9.67 -2.43
C ILE A 90 5.56 -9.50 -3.60
N TYR A 91 4.82 -8.39 -3.61
CA TYR A 91 3.92 -8.04 -4.70
C TYR A 91 3.85 -6.53 -4.86
N SER A 92 3.87 -6.07 -6.10
CA SER A 92 3.60 -4.68 -6.48
C SER A 92 2.88 -4.72 -7.82
N SER A 93 1.69 -4.15 -7.85
CA SER A 93 0.96 -3.99 -9.10
C SER A 93 1.55 -2.85 -9.95
N PRO A 94 1.09 -2.69 -11.21
CA PRO A 94 1.53 -1.59 -12.06
C PRO A 94 1.44 -0.23 -11.37
N ASP A 95 2.32 0.68 -11.75
CA ASP A 95 2.41 1.99 -11.13
C ASP A 95 1.10 2.77 -11.28
N ALA A 96 0.63 3.29 -10.15
CA ALA A 96 -0.49 4.20 -10.05
C ALA A 96 -0.15 5.30 -9.05
N GLU A 97 -0.81 6.45 -9.17
CA GLU A 97 -0.59 7.59 -8.28
C GLU A 97 -0.97 7.23 -6.83
N LYS A 98 -2.14 6.60 -6.66
CA LYS A 98 -2.67 6.19 -5.36
C LYS A 98 -2.05 4.87 -4.93
N ARG A 99 -1.23 4.88 -3.88
CA ARG A 99 -0.47 3.70 -3.44
C ARG A 99 -0.97 3.18 -2.10
N ILE A 100 -1.24 1.89 -2.03
CA ILE A 100 -1.63 1.19 -0.81
C ILE A 100 -0.52 0.18 -0.48
N TYR A 101 0.03 0.29 0.73
CA TYR A 101 1.03 -0.65 1.24
C TYR A 101 0.41 -1.45 2.37
N LEU A 102 0.43 -2.78 2.24
CA LEU A 102 -0.07 -3.70 3.24
C LEU A 102 1.05 -4.60 3.75
N TYR A 103 0.96 -4.98 5.01
CA TYR A 103 1.87 -5.92 5.65
C TYR A 103 1.15 -7.24 5.92
N SER A 104 1.59 -8.30 5.26
CA SER A 104 1.12 -9.67 5.44
C SER A 104 1.96 -10.37 6.50
N HIS A 105 1.31 -10.87 7.55
CA HIS A 105 1.96 -11.60 8.63
C HIS A 105 0.96 -12.48 9.37
N ASP A 106 1.38 -13.67 9.80
CA ASP A 106 0.57 -14.56 10.66
C ASP A 106 -0.88 -14.74 10.14
N ASN A 107 -1.03 -14.93 8.81
CA ASN A 107 -2.33 -15.02 8.11
C ASN A 107 -3.25 -13.78 8.26
N HIS A 108 -2.65 -12.60 8.49
CA HIS A 108 -3.32 -11.33 8.70
C HIS A 108 -2.72 -10.22 7.82
N TYR A 109 -3.52 -9.20 7.53
CA TYR A 109 -3.08 -8.02 6.77
C TYR A 109 -3.30 -6.75 7.57
N ASP A 110 -2.22 -6.02 7.77
CA ASP A 110 -2.21 -4.67 8.33
C ASP A 110 -1.83 -3.64 7.28
N ILE A 111 -2.02 -2.35 7.59
CA ILE A 111 -1.69 -1.26 6.69
C ILE A 111 -0.33 -0.69 7.07
N ILE A 112 0.55 -0.51 6.11
CA ILE A 112 1.77 0.27 6.29
C ILE A 112 1.42 1.73 5.99
N THR A 113 1.39 2.54 7.04
CA THR A 113 1.00 3.97 6.94
C THR A 113 2.16 4.85 6.50
N SER A 114 3.40 4.36 6.61
CA SER A 114 4.62 5.04 6.20
C SER A 114 5.70 4.03 5.85
N MET A 115 6.05 3.91 4.57
CA MET A 115 7.17 3.06 4.13
C MET A 115 8.50 3.48 4.76
N PRO A 116 8.89 4.77 4.80
CA PRO A 116 10.11 5.18 5.50
C PRO A 116 10.14 4.75 6.97
N GLY A 117 9.02 4.93 7.68
CA GLY A 117 8.89 4.48 9.08
C GLY A 117 8.99 2.97 9.22
N PHE A 118 8.42 2.21 8.29
CA PHE A 118 8.41 0.74 8.32
C PHE A 118 9.81 0.15 8.13
N ILE A 119 10.63 0.73 7.25
CA ILE A 119 11.99 0.27 6.95
C ILE A 119 13.08 1.02 7.75
N ALA A 120 12.69 1.85 8.71
CA ALA A 120 13.59 2.69 9.51
C ALA A 120 14.55 3.56 8.67
N ARG A 121 14.02 4.25 7.66
CA ARG A 121 14.73 5.21 6.80
C ARG A 121 14.04 6.57 6.79
N LYS A 122 14.76 7.62 6.38
CA LYS A 122 14.16 8.96 6.25
C LYS A 122 13.27 9.10 5.03
N LYS A 123 13.59 8.39 3.94
CA LYS A 123 12.89 8.49 2.65
C LYS A 123 12.71 7.10 2.03
N TYR A 124 11.76 7.00 1.11
CA TYR A 124 11.47 5.78 0.36
C TYR A 124 11.10 6.13 -1.08
N CYS A 125 11.75 5.49 -2.03
CA CYS A 125 11.44 5.63 -3.45
C CYS A 125 10.41 4.59 -3.85
N HIS A 126 9.24 5.04 -4.29
CA HIS A 126 8.15 4.16 -4.70
C HIS A 126 8.37 3.52 -6.07
N ALA A 127 9.23 4.08 -6.93
CA ALA A 127 9.58 3.50 -8.22
C ALA A 127 10.63 2.39 -8.05
N CYS A 128 11.76 2.70 -7.40
CA CYS A 128 12.86 1.75 -7.18
C CYS A 128 12.65 0.83 -5.96
N LYS A 129 11.57 1.02 -5.20
CA LYS A 129 11.24 0.29 -3.97
C LYS A 129 12.40 0.26 -2.95
N LYS A 130 13.08 1.40 -2.79
CA LYS A 130 14.31 1.53 -2.00
C LYS A 130 14.20 2.60 -0.92
N GLY A 131 14.60 2.26 0.30
CA GLY A 131 14.78 3.22 1.39
C GLY A 131 16.14 3.92 1.34
N TYR A 132 16.18 5.20 1.70
CA TYR A 132 17.39 6.01 1.69
C TYR A 132 17.30 7.17 2.69
N ASP A 133 18.44 7.73 3.09
CA ASP A 133 18.47 8.76 4.14
C ASP A 133 18.78 10.15 3.58
N LYS A 134 19.64 10.24 2.57
CA LYS A 134 19.99 11.49 1.87
C LYS A 134 19.70 11.39 0.37
N ILE A 135 19.44 12.52 -0.29
CA ILE A 135 19.02 12.51 -1.70
C ILE A 135 20.13 11.97 -2.62
N GLU A 136 21.39 12.13 -2.21
CA GLU A 136 22.57 11.65 -2.91
C GLU A 136 22.71 10.12 -2.83
N ASP A 137 22.12 9.48 -1.81
CA ASP A 137 22.14 8.02 -1.65
C ASP A 137 21.24 7.30 -2.67
N HIS A 138 20.34 8.05 -3.32
CA HIS A 138 19.39 7.51 -4.28
C HIS A 138 18.96 8.52 -5.35
N LEU A 139 19.44 8.29 -6.56
CA LEU A 139 18.97 8.89 -7.80
C LEU A 139 18.18 7.83 -8.59
N CYS A 140 16.96 8.13 -9.00
CA CYS A 140 16.23 7.28 -9.94
C CYS A 140 16.95 7.29 -11.31
N GLY A 141 16.80 6.21 -12.10
CA GLY A 141 17.53 6.05 -13.36
C GLY A 141 17.25 7.14 -14.41
N ASP A 142 16.10 7.82 -14.29
CA ASP A 142 15.65 8.93 -15.13
C ASP A 142 16.06 10.31 -14.58
N THR A 143 16.77 10.36 -13.47
CA THR A 143 17.22 11.60 -12.83
C THR A 143 18.65 11.93 -13.28
N CYS A 144 18.86 13.16 -13.76
CA CYS A 144 20.18 13.62 -14.15
C CYS A 144 21.11 13.70 -12.93
N LYS A 145 22.32 13.12 -13.06
CA LYS A 145 23.31 13.08 -11.97
C LYS A 145 23.98 14.42 -11.66
N LEU A 146 23.84 15.42 -12.55
CA LEU A 146 24.46 16.74 -12.39
C LEU A 146 23.50 17.74 -11.73
N CYS A 147 22.25 17.82 -12.21
CA CYS A 147 21.27 18.78 -11.73
C CYS A 147 20.19 18.18 -10.81
N TYR A 148 20.19 16.86 -10.61
CA TYR A 148 19.26 16.14 -9.72
C TYR A 148 17.76 16.28 -10.09
N THR A 149 17.46 16.66 -11.33
CA THR A 149 16.07 16.77 -11.84
C THR A 149 15.72 15.66 -12.83
N GLN A 150 14.43 15.31 -12.86
CA GLN A 150 13.83 14.56 -13.97
C GLN A 150 13.58 15.50 -15.15
N ASN A 151 13.70 15.00 -16.39
CA ASN A 151 13.61 15.79 -17.63
C ASN A 151 14.64 16.92 -17.72
N CYS A 152 15.91 16.62 -17.42
CA CYS A 152 17.00 17.58 -17.63
C CYS A 152 17.05 18.02 -19.11
N PRO A 153 16.89 19.32 -19.41
CA PRO A 153 17.10 19.83 -20.76
C PRO A 153 18.60 19.70 -21.04
N ILE A 154 19.00 18.67 -21.79
CA ILE A 154 20.37 18.58 -22.27
C ILE A 154 20.48 19.62 -23.39
N GLU A 155 20.97 20.83 -23.07
CA GLU A 155 21.50 21.69 -24.12
C GLU A 155 22.80 21.06 -24.59
N ASN A 156 22.84 20.64 -25.85
CA ASN A 156 24.06 20.17 -26.50
C ASN A 156 24.96 21.40 -26.74
N TRP A 157 26.12 21.43 -26.10
CA TRP A 157 27.21 22.38 -26.38
C TRP A 157 28.16 21.77 -27.40
#